data_AF-A0A9W7MI16-F1
#
_entry.id   AF-A0A9W7MI16-F1
#
_cell.length_a   1.000
_cell.length_b   1.000
_cell.length_c   1.000
_cell.angle_alpha   90.00
_cell.angle_beta   90.00
_cell.angle_gamma   90.00
#
_symmetry.space_group_name_H-M   'P 1'
#
loop_
_entity.id
_entity.type
_entity.pdbx_description
1 polymer ?
#
loop_
_entity_poly.entity_id
_entity_poly.type
_entity_poly.pdbx_seq_one_letter_code
_entity_poly.pdbx_strand_id
1 'polypeptide(L)'
;MVVRSSVHVLPREVFGKSTFEIAVSMMKWLPLWLVDKLMLVLAWLVLGNVEKYGLKRPSIGPLELKNTQGKSPVLDIGALDKIKSADINVVPGIKRFSYKQVELVNGEKLDIESVILATGYRSNVPSWLREGDFFCKKGFPKAPFPHGWKGKGGLYAAGFTRRGLSGAASDAIRIAQDIGKLWKDETKQHKKIALACQRRCISQF
;
A
#
# COMPACT_ATOMS: atom_id res chain seq x y z
N MET A 1 -19.93 -10.34 9.90
CA MET A 1 -18.69 -9.64 9.50
C MET A 1 -18.55 -8.35 10.30
N VAL A 2 -17.36 -8.07 10.85
CA VAL A 2 -17.11 -6.85 11.63
C VAL A 2 -16.19 -5.92 10.84
N VAL A 3 -16.63 -4.69 10.62
CA VAL A 3 -15.84 -3.65 9.93
C VAL A 3 -15.68 -2.45 10.85
N ARG A 4 -14.53 -2.35 11.52
CA ARG A 4 -14.29 -1.30 12.55
C ARG A 4 -14.07 0.09 11.98
N SER A 5 -13.47 0.19 10.79
CA SER A 5 -13.09 1.46 10.19
C SER A 5 -13.83 1.67 8.88
N SER A 6 -13.99 2.93 8.48
CA SER A 6 -14.52 3.28 7.17
C SER A 6 -13.67 2.67 6.05
N VAL A 7 -14.32 2.17 5.00
CA VAL A 7 -13.68 1.51 3.86
C VAL A 7 -14.32 1.96 2.55
N HIS A 8 -13.50 2.20 1.53
CA HIS A 8 -14.00 2.38 0.18
C HIS A 8 -14.23 1.01 -0.46
N VAL A 9 -15.43 0.77 -0.94
CA VAL A 9 -15.78 -0.39 -1.77
C VAL A 9 -16.01 0.11 -3.18
N LEU A 10 -15.25 -0.44 -4.13
CA LEU A 10 -15.36 -0.12 -5.55
C LEU A 10 -15.66 -1.42 -6.31
N PRO A 11 -16.41 -1.38 -7.41
CA PRO A 11 -16.58 -2.55 -8.26
C PRO A 11 -15.21 -2.97 -8.81
N ARG A 12 -14.96 -4.27 -9.03
CA ARG A 12 -13.73 -4.70 -9.71
C ARG A 12 -13.66 -4.19 -11.16
N GLU A 13 -14.80 -4.22 -11.85
CA GLU A 13 -14.94 -3.81 -13.24
C GLU A 13 -16.15 -2.90 -13.42
N VAL A 14 -16.03 -1.94 -14.34
CA VAL A 14 -17.09 -1.02 -14.75
C VAL A 14 -17.13 -1.02 -16.27
N PHE A 15 -18.26 -1.44 -16.84
CA PHE A 15 -18.46 -1.56 -18.30
C PHE A 15 -17.35 -2.34 -19.03
N GLY A 16 -16.92 -3.47 -18.45
CA GLY A 16 -15.91 -4.36 -19.05
C GLY A 16 -14.46 -3.89 -18.92
N LYS A 17 -14.20 -2.79 -18.20
CA LYS A 17 -12.84 -2.32 -17.87
C LYS A 17 -12.59 -2.38 -16.38
N SER A 18 -11.35 -2.65 -15.99
CA SER A 18 -11.01 -2.64 -14.57
C SER A 18 -11.14 -1.23 -13.99
N THR A 19 -11.63 -1.14 -12.76
CA THR A 19 -11.81 0.14 -12.08
C THR A 19 -10.50 0.89 -11.90
N PHE A 20 -9.39 0.18 -11.69
CA PHE A 20 -8.06 0.79 -11.63
C PHE A 20 -7.55 1.29 -12.98
N GLU A 21 -7.83 0.58 -14.08
CA GLU A 21 -7.47 1.04 -15.43
C GLU A 21 -8.17 2.36 -15.76
N ILE A 22 -9.47 2.44 -15.48
CA ILE A 22 -10.26 3.67 -15.63
C ILE A 22 -9.62 4.80 -14.82
N ALA A 23 -9.33 4.55 -13.54
CA ALA A 23 -8.73 5.54 -12.66
C ALA A 23 -7.35 6.02 -13.16
N VAL A 24 -6.50 5.09 -13.60
CA VAL A 24 -5.17 5.42 -14.14
C VAL A 24 -5.27 6.20 -15.45
N SER A 25 -6.21 5.85 -16.32
CA SER A 25 -6.44 6.59 -17.56
C SER A 25 -6.87 8.04 -17.27
N MET A 26 -7.80 8.23 -16.33
CA MET A 26 -8.27 9.56 -15.93
C MET A 26 -7.18 10.40 -15.25
N MET A 27 -6.33 9.77 -14.42
CA MET A 27 -5.19 10.46 -13.77
C MET A 27 -4.17 11.05 -14.76
N LYS A 28 -4.20 10.65 -16.05
CA LYS A 28 -3.36 11.28 -17.09
C LYS A 28 -3.80 12.70 -17.43
N TRP A 29 -5.08 13.01 -17.22
CA TRP A 29 -5.71 14.24 -17.72
C TRP A 29 -6.39 15.05 -16.62
N LEU A 30 -6.73 14.44 -15.48
CA LEU A 30 -7.51 15.06 -14.41
C LEU A 30 -6.73 15.09 -13.09
N PRO A 31 -6.96 16.11 -12.24
CA PRO A 31 -6.37 16.15 -10.90
C PRO A 31 -6.95 15.05 -10.00
N LEU A 32 -6.15 14.56 -9.04
CA LEU A 32 -6.47 13.42 -8.17
C LEU A 32 -7.85 13.53 -7.50
N TRP A 33 -8.17 14.70 -6.94
CA TRP A 33 -9.44 14.92 -6.24
C TRP A 33 -10.66 14.72 -7.15
N LEU A 34 -10.53 15.06 -8.44
CA LEU A 34 -11.61 14.92 -9.42
C LEU A 34 -11.75 13.46 -9.84
N VAL A 35 -10.63 12.76 -10.04
CA VAL A 35 -10.64 11.32 -10.30
C VAL A 35 -11.32 10.58 -9.15
N ASP A 36 -10.97 10.90 -7.90
CA ASP A 36 -11.58 10.29 -6.73
C ASP A 36 -13.09 10.52 -6.67
N LYS A 37 -13.57 11.74 -6.94
CA LYS A 37 -15.01 12.03 -7.01
C LYS A 37 -15.72 11.21 -8.09
N LEU A 38 -15.17 11.20 -9.30
CA LEU A 38 -15.74 10.47 -10.43
C LEU A 38 -15.77 8.95 -10.17
N MET A 39 -14.73 8.40 -9.54
CA MET A 39 -14.68 7.00 -9.12
C MET A 39 -15.77 6.66 -8.10
N LEU A 40 -16.07 7.57 -7.17
CA LEU A 40 -17.17 7.37 -6.21
C LEU A 40 -18.55 7.47 -6.86
N VAL A 41 -18.73 8.32 -7.87
CA VAL A 41 -19.96 8.38 -8.67
C VAL A 41 -20.15 7.06 -9.43
N LEU A 42 -19.11 6.58 -10.13
CA LEU A 42 -19.15 5.29 -10.84
C LEU A 42 -19.45 4.13 -9.88
N ALA A 43 -18.79 4.10 -8.72
CA ALA A 43 -19.05 3.09 -7.70
C ALA A 43 -20.50 3.15 -7.19
N TRP A 44 -21.06 4.35 -7.00
CA TRP A 44 -22.46 4.50 -6.59
C TRP A 44 -23.44 4.05 -7.69
N LEU A 45 -23.16 4.34 -8.96
CA LEU A 45 -23.99 3.88 -10.08
C LEU A 45 -24.01 2.35 -10.21
N VAL A 46 -22.86 1.70 -9.97
CA VAL A 46 -22.74 0.23 -10.12
C VAL A 46 -23.18 -0.52 -8.86
N LEU A 47 -22.74 -0.07 -7.68
CA LEU A 47 -22.93 -0.79 -6.42
C LEU A 47 -24.12 -0.27 -5.60
N GLY A 48 -24.56 0.96 -5.84
CA GLY A 48 -25.56 1.68 -5.05
C GLY A 48 -24.98 2.31 -3.78
N ASN A 49 -25.88 2.72 -2.88
CA ASN A 49 -25.49 3.16 -1.54
C ASN A 49 -25.07 1.94 -0.69
N VAL A 50 -23.79 1.87 -0.32
CA VAL A 50 -23.23 0.79 0.53
C VAL A 50 -23.38 1.09 2.03
N GLU A 51 -23.59 2.35 2.41
CA GLU A 51 -23.68 2.76 3.81
C GLU A 51 -24.92 2.20 4.50
N LYS A 52 -26.02 1.99 3.75
CA LYS A 52 -27.24 1.33 4.27
C LYS A 52 -26.99 -0.11 4.74
N TYR A 53 -25.86 -0.71 4.36
CA TYR A 53 -25.44 -2.04 4.80
C TYR A 53 -24.34 -1.98 5.87
N GLY A 54 -24.14 -0.83 6.53
CA GLY A 54 -23.14 -0.66 7.60
C GLY A 54 -21.71 -0.41 7.12
N LEU A 55 -21.47 -0.34 5.81
CA LEU A 55 -20.16 -0.05 5.24
C LEU A 55 -19.96 1.46 5.08
N LYS A 56 -19.44 2.10 6.13
CA LYS A 56 -19.19 3.55 6.15
C LYS A 56 -18.06 3.95 5.21
N ARG A 57 -18.26 5.01 4.42
CA ARG A 57 -17.26 5.51 3.48
C ARG A 57 -16.30 6.51 4.15
N PRO A 58 -14.98 6.45 3.88
CA PRO A 58 -14.05 7.49 4.29
C PRO A 58 -14.34 8.83 3.58
N SER A 59 -14.08 9.95 4.26
CA SER A 59 -14.20 11.30 3.67
C SER A 59 -13.12 11.60 2.62
N ILE A 60 -11.91 11.07 2.83
CA ILE A 60 -10.79 11.15 1.89
C ILE A 60 -11.05 10.21 0.72
N GLY A 61 -10.76 10.63 -0.51
CA GLY A 61 -10.99 9.84 -1.72
C GLY A 61 -10.19 8.53 -1.79
N PRO A 62 -10.63 7.53 -2.59
CA PRO A 62 -10.02 6.20 -2.59
C PRO A 62 -8.55 6.17 -3.01
N LEU A 63 -8.15 6.94 -4.03
CA LEU A 63 -6.77 7.00 -4.50
C LEU A 63 -5.92 7.88 -3.59
N GLU A 64 -6.46 8.98 -3.07
CA GLU A 64 -5.78 9.81 -2.07
C GLU A 64 -5.49 9.02 -0.79
N LEU A 65 -6.48 8.26 -0.29
CA LEU A 65 -6.33 7.42 0.89
C LEU A 65 -5.27 6.33 0.69
N LYS A 66 -5.23 5.73 -0.52
CA LYS A 66 -4.17 4.80 -0.91
C LYS A 66 -2.80 5.47 -0.91
N ASN A 67 -2.67 6.66 -1.51
CA ASN A 67 -1.40 7.35 -1.64
C ASN A 67 -0.83 7.86 -0.30
N THR A 68 -1.71 8.27 0.62
CA THR A 68 -1.32 8.88 1.90
C THR A 68 -1.21 7.84 3.02
N GLN A 69 -2.17 6.93 3.12
CA GLN A 69 -2.26 5.96 4.23
C GLN A 69 -1.92 4.52 3.81
N GLY A 70 -1.72 4.24 2.52
CA GLY A 70 -1.51 2.89 2.02
C GLY A 70 -2.74 2.00 2.09
N LYS A 71 -3.92 2.57 2.29
CA LYS A 71 -5.18 1.83 2.38
C LYS A 71 -5.85 1.83 1.00
N SER A 72 -5.68 0.72 0.29
CA SER A 72 -6.36 0.52 -0.99
C SER A 72 -7.86 0.30 -0.77
N PRO A 73 -8.71 0.78 -1.69
CA PRO A 73 -10.13 0.41 -1.70
C PRO A 73 -10.27 -1.11 -1.91
N VAL A 74 -11.33 -1.67 -1.31
CA VAL A 74 -11.74 -3.05 -1.56
C VAL A 74 -12.39 -3.11 -2.93
N LEU A 75 -11.91 -4.03 -3.78
CA LEU A 75 -12.57 -4.34 -5.04
C LEU A 75 -13.60 -5.44 -4.79
N ASP A 76 -14.87 -5.09 -4.95
CA ASP A 76 -15.95 -6.06 -4.81
C ASP A 76 -16.02 -7.00 -6.01
N ILE A 77 -16.17 -8.28 -5.69
CA ILE A 77 -16.31 -9.40 -6.64
C ILE A 77 -17.54 -10.28 -6.32
N GLY A 78 -18.47 -9.77 -5.50
CA GLY A 78 -19.67 -10.51 -5.06
C GLY A 78 -19.85 -10.58 -3.54
N ALA A 79 -18.92 -10.03 -2.75
CA ALA A 79 -19.08 -9.93 -1.30
C ALA A 79 -20.21 -8.97 -0.94
N LEU A 80 -20.35 -7.87 -1.68
CA LEU A 80 -21.43 -6.92 -1.48
C LEU A 80 -22.80 -7.55 -1.79
N ASP A 81 -22.90 -8.41 -2.81
CA ASP A 81 -24.16 -9.09 -3.11
C ASP A 81 -24.58 -10.04 -1.99
N LYS A 82 -23.62 -10.73 -1.37
CA LYS A 82 -23.85 -11.52 -0.16
C LYS A 82 -24.26 -10.69 1.06
N ILE A 83 -23.76 -9.46 1.17
CA ILE A 83 -24.24 -8.52 2.20
C ILE A 83 -25.67 -8.06 1.89
N LYS A 84 -25.97 -7.78 0.62
CA LYS A 84 -27.30 -7.35 0.17
C LYS A 84 -28.36 -8.44 0.38
N SER A 85 -28.01 -9.71 0.17
CA SER A 85 -28.89 -10.86 0.40
C SER A 85 -29.00 -11.30 1.86
N ALA A 86 -28.33 -10.60 2.79
CA ALA A 86 -28.23 -10.94 4.21
C ALA A 86 -27.52 -12.28 4.51
N ASP A 87 -26.90 -12.92 3.51
CA ASP A 87 -25.99 -14.06 3.73
C ASP A 87 -24.77 -13.64 4.59
N ILE A 88 -24.37 -12.36 4.50
CA ILE A 88 -23.33 -11.74 5.34
C ILE A 88 -23.91 -10.54 6.08
N ASN A 89 -24.09 -10.68 7.39
CA ASN A 89 -24.48 -9.57 8.25
C ASN A 89 -23.27 -8.72 8.67
N VAL A 90 -23.30 -7.42 8.37
CA VAL A 90 -22.31 -6.46 8.89
C VAL A 90 -22.76 -6.03 10.28
N VAL A 91 -21.93 -6.31 11.28
CA VAL A 91 -22.27 -6.06 12.70
C VAL A 91 -21.27 -5.08 13.34
N PRO A 92 -21.64 -4.43 14.46
CA PRO A 92 -20.74 -3.56 15.21
C PRO A 92 -19.44 -4.23 15.67
N GLY A 93 -18.51 -3.42 16.16
CA GLY A 93 -17.22 -3.90 16.68
C GLY A 93 -17.38 -4.95 17.79
N ILE A 94 -16.38 -5.83 17.92
CA ILE A 94 -16.29 -6.77 19.04
C ILE A 94 -15.79 -6.04 20.28
N LYS A 95 -16.47 -6.28 21.42
CA LYS A 95 -16.10 -5.82 22.76
C LYS A 95 -15.30 -6.87 23.53
N ARG A 96 -15.76 -8.13 23.59
CA ARG A 96 -15.00 -9.24 24.16
C ARG A 96 -15.40 -10.60 23.57
N PHE A 97 -14.51 -11.57 23.72
CA PHE A 97 -14.80 -12.99 23.47
C PHE A 97 -15.14 -13.69 24.79
N SER A 98 -16.07 -14.64 24.73
CA SER A 98 -16.44 -15.55 25.82
C SER A 98 -16.52 -16.98 25.27
N TYR A 99 -16.78 -17.96 26.13
CA TYR A 99 -16.95 -19.35 25.69
C TYR A 99 -18.10 -19.45 24.67
N LYS A 100 -17.79 -19.84 23.42
CA LYS A 100 -18.71 -19.95 22.28
C LYS A 100 -19.50 -18.69 21.87
N GLN A 101 -19.13 -17.53 22.42
CA GLN A 101 -19.90 -16.30 22.24
C GLN A 101 -19.01 -15.06 22.06
N VAL A 102 -19.51 -14.09 21.30
CA VAL A 102 -18.91 -12.78 21.11
C VAL A 102 -19.86 -11.69 21.57
N GLU A 103 -19.40 -10.82 22.48
CA GLU A 103 -20.13 -9.60 22.88
C GLU A 103 -19.72 -8.45 21.95
N LEU A 104 -20.69 -7.83 21.30
CA LEU A 104 -20.51 -6.66 20.45
C LEU A 104 -20.54 -5.36 21.27
N VAL A 105 -20.06 -4.27 20.70
CA VAL A 105 -19.98 -2.96 21.39
C VAL A 105 -21.35 -2.36 21.74
N ASN A 106 -22.42 -2.78 21.06
CA ASN A 106 -23.81 -2.42 21.37
C ASN A 106 -24.41 -3.28 22.51
N GLY A 107 -23.65 -4.22 23.09
CA GLY A 107 -24.11 -5.13 24.15
C GLY A 107 -24.77 -6.42 23.64
N GLU A 108 -25.00 -6.53 22.33
CA GLU A 108 -25.52 -7.75 21.70
C GLU A 108 -24.52 -8.89 21.84
N LYS A 109 -25.05 -10.11 22.00
CA LYS A 109 -24.28 -11.33 22.19
C LYS A 109 -24.59 -12.30 21.06
N LEU A 110 -23.56 -12.75 20.36
CA LEU A 110 -23.67 -13.66 19.22
C LEU A 110 -22.97 -14.98 19.52
N ASP A 111 -23.68 -16.09 19.35
CA ASP A 111 -23.09 -17.42 19.43
C ASP A 111 -22.39 -17.73 18.10
N ILE A 112 -21.11 -18.11 18.16
CA ILE A 112 -20.26 -18.27 16.98
C ILE A 112 -19.35 -19.49 17.17
N GLU A 113 -19.27 -20.34 16.15
CA GLU A 113 -18.44 -21.55 16.15
C GLU A 113 -16.98 -21.29 15.78
N SER A 114 -16.71 -20.24 14.99
CA SER A 114 -15.37 -19.95 14.45
C SER A 114 -15.14 -18.46 14.22
N VAL A 115 -13.89 -18.03 14.43
CA VAL A 115 -13.47 -16.64 14.26
C VAL A 115 -12.28 -16.58 13.32
N ILE A 116 -12.42 -15.81 12.22
CA ILE A 116 -11.35 -15.58 11.25
C ILE A 116 -10.83 -14.15 11.41
N LEU A 117 -9.56 -14.01 11.82
CA LEU A 117 -8.91 -12.71 12.01
C LEU A 117 -8.26 -12.20 10.72
N ALA A 118 -9.05 -11.67 9.80
CA ALA A 118 -8.58 -11.01 8.57
C ALA A 118 -8.05 -9.58 8.81
N THR A 119 -7.18 -9.40 9.82
CA THR A 119 -6.74 -8.07 10.31
C THR A 119 -5.47 -7.53 9.65
N GLY A 120 -4.99 -8.19 8.60
CA GLY A 120 -3.81 -7.79 7.83
C GLY A 120 -2.48 -8.18 8.46
N TYR A 121 -1.40 -7.55 7.97
CA TYR A 121 -0.01 -7.88 8.33
C TYR A 121 0.73 -6.69 8.93
N ARG A 122 1.82 -6.97 9.64
CA ARG A 122 2.78 -5.98 10.14
C ARG A 122 4.15 -6.23 9.51
N SER A 123 4.88 -5.15 9.25
CA SER A 123 6.26 -5.23 8.80
C SER A 123 7.14 -5.78 9.93
N ASN A 124 8.00 -6.75 9.62
CA ASN A 124 8.99 -7.28 10.55
C ASN A 124 10.35 -6.57 10.44
N VAL A 125 10.51 -5.55 9.59
CA VAL A 125 11.79 -4.80 9.44
C VAL A 125 12.41 -4.43 10.79
N PRO A 126 11.65 -3.89 11.77
CA PRO A 126 12.22 -3.50 13.05
C PRO A 126 12.76 -4.67 13.91
N SER A 127 12.41 -5.92 13.59
CA SER A 127 12.87 -7.09 14.37
C SER A 127 14.27 -7.55 13.97
N TRP A 128 14.72 -7.24 12.75
CA TRP A 128 16.00 -7.71 12.21
C TRP A 128 16.94 -6.58 11.80
N LEU A 129 16.41 -5.47 11.30
CA LEU A 129 17.22 -4.31 10.94
C LEU A 129 17.49 -3.47 12.19
N ARG A 130 18.71 -3.58 12.74
CA ARG A 130 19.19 -2.83 13.91
C ARG A 130 19.65 -1.42 13.52
N GLU A 131 18.82 -0.70 12.78
CA GLU A 131 19.10 0.67 12.31
C GLU A 131 17.87 1.54 12.59
N GLY A 132 18.11 2.73 13.14
CA GLY A 132 17.06 3.58 13.70
C GLY A 132 16.69 4.80 12.87
N ASP A 133 17.49 5.18 11.87
CA ASP A 133 17.30 6.42 11.11
C ASP A 133 16.42 6.21 9.88
N PHE A 134 16.57 5.10 9.16
CA PHE A 134 15.92 4.89 7.87
C PHE A 134 14.47 4.45 8.01
N PHE A 135 14.18 3.49 8.89
CA PHE A 135 12.84 2.95 9.12
C PHE A 135 12.20 3.49 10.41
N CYS A 136 10.89 3.75 10.39
CA CYS A 136 10.11 4.04 11.58
C CYS A 136 9.75 2.76 12.36
N LYS A 137 9.24 2.92 13.59
CA LYS A 137 8.78 1.80 14.45
C LYS A 137 7.73 0.88 13.80
N LYS A 138 7.03 1.34 12.75
CA LYS A 138 6.07 0.53 11.98
C LYS A 138 6.71 -0.28 10.86
N GLY A 139 8.03 -0.21 10.68
CA GLY A 139 8.76 -0.93 9.65
C GLY A 139 8.57 -0.37 8.24
N PHE A 140 8.45 0.95 8.12
CA PHE A 140 8.44 1.69 6.84
C PHE A 140 9.50 2.79 6.82
N PRO A 141 10.07 3.15 5.67
CA PRO A 141 10.96 4.30 5.54
C PRO A 141 10.32 5.58 6.09
N LYS A 142 11.12 6.40 6.78
CA LYS A 142 10.64 7.66 7.37
C LYS A 142 10.37 8.73 6.32
N ALA A 143 11.20 8.79 5.28
CA ALA A 143 11.03 9.75 4.20
C ALA A 143 9.83 9.36 3.32
N PRO A 144 8.97 10.32 2.94
CA PRO A 144 7.82 10.05 2.09
C PRO A 144 8.26 9.66 0.68
N PHE A 145 7.37 9.03 -0.08
CA PHE A 145 7.55 8.84 -1.51
C PHE A 145 7.70 10.22 -2.20
N PRO A 146 8.62 10.40 -3.17
CA PRO A 146 9.47 9.39 -3.82
C PRO A 146 10.88 9.28 -3.24
N HIS A 147 11.12 9.69 -1.99
CA HIS A 147 12.46 9.78 -1.40
C HIS A 147 12.78 8.70 -0.36
N GLY A 148 11.80 7.83 -0.03
CA GLY A 148 11.96 6.75 0.96
C GLY A 148 12.79 5.54 0.55
N TRP A 149 13.35 5.49 -0.66
CA TRP A 149 13.99 4.29 -1.22
C TRP A 149 15.49 4.16 -0.89
N LYS A 150 16.17 5.23 -0.47
CA LYS A 150 17.63 5.25 -0.23
C LYS A 150 17.97 5.58 1.22
N GLY A 151 18.70 4.68 1.87
CA GLY A 151 19.28 4.85 3.19
C GLY A 151 20.78 5.17 3.13
N LYS A 152 21.46 5.11 4.29
CA LYS A 152 22.92 5.24 4.40
C LYS A 152 23.60 3.89 4.18
N GLY A 153 24.91 3.89 3.89
CA GLY A 153 25.73 2.67 3.88
C GLY A 153 25.31 1.63 2.84
N GLY A 154 24.79 2.05 1.68
CA GLY A 154 24.33 1.14 0.62
C GLY A 154 23.00 0.44 0.91
N LEU A 155 22.28 0.84 1.96
CA LEU A 155 20.96 0.30 2.27
C LEU A 155 19.88 0.92 1.38
N TYR A 156 19.01 0.09 0.82
CA TYR A 156 17.87 0.50 0.00
C TYR A 156 16.57 -0.14 0.49
N ALA A 157 15.44 0.53 0.24
CA ALA A 157 14.11 0.02 0.52
C ALA A 157 13.31 -0.06 -0.78
N ALA A 158 12.95 -1.28 -1.20
CA ALA A 158 12.12 -1.52 -2.38
C ALA A 158 10.74 -2.04 -1.98
N GLY A 159 9.68 -1.41 -2.49
CA GLY A 159 8.30 -1.86 -2.25
C GLY A 159 7.65 -1.28 -0.99
N PHE A 160 8.30 -0.35 -0.31
CA PHE A 160 7.80 0.26 0.92
C PHE A 160 7.02 1.57 0.71
N THR A 161 6.80 1.98 -0.54
CA THR A 161 6.10 3.23 -0.91
C THR A 161 4.63 3.29 -0.51
N ARG A 162 4.01 2.15 -0.18
CA ARG A 162 2.55 2.00 -0.02
C ARG A 162 1.71 2.32 -1.26
N ARG A 163 2.33 2.41 -2.45
CA ARG A 163 1.63 2.66 -3.72
C ARG A 163 1.33 1.39 -4.53
N GLY A 164 1.59 0.22 -3.96
CA GLY A 164 1.44 -1.07 -4.64
C GLY A 164 2.56 -1.32 -5.65
N LEU A 165 2.28 -2.13 -6.68
CA LEU A 165 3.26 -2.57 -7.67
C LEU A 165 3.94 -1.43 -8.42
N SER A 166 3.21 -0.37 -8.76
CA SER A 166 3.79 0.81 -9.42
C SER A 166 4.82 1.52 -8.54
N GLY A 167 4.58 1.57 -7.23
CA GLY A 167 5.53 2.10 -6.27
C GLY A 167 6.76 1.21 -6.11
N ALA A 168 6.58 -0.10 -6.05
CA ALA A 168 7.69 -1.05 -6.00
C ALA A 168 8.58 -0.96 -7.26
N ALA A 169 7.97 -0.83 -8.44
CA ALA A 169 8.69 -0.60 -9.69
C ALA A 169 9.47 0.73 -9.66
N SER A 170 8.86 1.80 -9.13
CA SER A 170 9.54 3.10 -8.99
C SER A 170 10.78 3.01 -8.09
N ASP A 171 10.67 2.33 -6.94
CA ASP A 171 11.82 2.10 -6.06
C ASP A 171 12.91 1.29 -6.79
N ALA A 172 12.55 0.17 -7.42
CA ALA A 172 13.49 -0.72 -8.09
C ALA A 172 14.28 -0.01 -9.20
N ILE A 173 13.62 0.81 -10.02
CA ILE A 173 14.27 1.61 -11.08
C ILE A 173 15.28 2.60 -10.47
N ARG A 174 14.89 3.32 -9.41
CA ARG A 174 15.77 4.30 -8.76
C ARG A 174 16.98 3.64 -8.11
N ILE A 175 16.76 2.52 -7.44
CA ILE A 175 17.82 1.72 -6.80
C ILE A 175 18.81 1.22 -7.87
N ALA A 176 18.31 0.64 -8.97
CA ALA A 176 19.16 0.15 -10.06
C ALA A 176 19.99 1.27 -10.70
N GLN A 177 19.40 2.45 -10.92
CA GLN A 177 20.10 3.62 -11.45
C GLN A 177 21.21 4.10 -10.50
N ASP A 178 20.93 4.13 -9.19
CA ASP A 178 21.91 4.55 -8.18
C ASP A 178 23.09 3.58 -8.09
N ILE A 179 22.80 2.27 -8.01
CA ILE A 179 23.83 1.22 -8.03
C ILE A 179 24.66 1.30 -9.31
N GLY A 180 24.00 1.44 -10.46
CA GLY A 180 24.69 1.56 -11.75
C GLY A 180 25.59 2.81 -11.85
N LYS A 181 25.21 3.91 -11.19
CA LYS A 181 26.04 5.11 -11.09
C LYS A 181 27.26 4.85 -10.19
N LEU A 182 27.05 4.31 -8.99
CA LEU A 182 28.12 4.00 -8.04
C LEU A 182 29.17 3.06 -8.66
N TRP A 183 28.72 2.00 -9.33
CA TRP A 183 29.60 1.07 -10.04
C TRP A 183 30.47 1.77 -11.10
N LYS A 184 29.89 2.68 -11.89
CA LYS A 184 30.64 3.45 -12.90
C LYS A 184 31.68 4.38 -12.27
N ASP A 185 31.33 5.00 -11.14
CA ASP A 185 32.24 5.92 -10.45
C ASP A 185 33.41 5.15 -9.82
N GLU A 186 33.14 4.01 -9.16
CA GLU A 186 34.16 3.12 -8.59
C GLU A 186 35.09 2.54 -9.65
N THR A 187 34.55 2.05 -10.77
CA THR A 187 35.37 1.47 -11.85
C THR A 187 36.20 2.51 -12.58
N LYS A 188 35.70 3.74 -12.77
CA LYS A 188 36.51 4.86 -13.29
C LYS A 188 37.64 5.21 -12.34
N GLN A 189 37.38 5.24 -11.03
CA GLN A 189 38.40 5.51 -10.03
C GLN A 189 39.49 4.43 -10.01
N HIS A 190 39.11 3.15 -10.09
CA HIS A 190 40.06 2.04 -10.20
C HIS A 190 40.93 2.15 -11.45
N LYS A 191 40.35 2.47 -12.62
CA LYS A 191 41.13 2.70 -13.84
C LYS A 191 42.12 3.86 -13.69
N LYS A 192 41.72 4.97 -13.05
CA LYS A 192 42.63 6.09 -12.77
C LYS A 192 43.77 5.70 -11.84
N ILE A 193 43.50 4.95 -10.78
CA ILE A 193 44.52 4.48 -9.83
C ILE A 193 45.49 3.51 -10.52
N ALA A 194 44.99 2.55 -11.31
CA ALA A 194 45.80 1.60 -12.05
C ALA A 194 46.72 2.31 -13.07
N LEU A 195 46.19 3.28 -13.83
CA LEU A 195 46.97 4.09 -14.77
C LEU A 195 48.03 4.94 -14.06
N ALA A 196 47.70 5.52 -12.90
CA ALA A 196 48.67 6.28 -12.10
C ALA A 196 49.79 5.39 -11.53
N CYS A 197 49.48 4.16 -11.11
CA CYS A 197 50.46 3.19 -10.63
C CYS A 197 51.39 2.73 -11.78
N GLN A 198 50.83 2.39 -12.95
CA GLN A 198 51.63 2.04 -14.13
C GLN A 198 52.59 3.16 -14.55
N ARG A 199 52.15 4.43 -14.54
CA ARG A 199 53.03 5.56 -14.88
C ARG A 199 54.19 5.76 -13.90
N ARG A 200 54.01 5.42 -12.62
CA ARG A 200 55.09 5.47 -11.62
C ARG A 200 56.11 4.33 -11.80
N CYS A 201 55.67 3.16 -12.28
CA CYS A 201 56.56 2.03 -12.53
C CYS A 201 57.36 2.12 -13.85
N ILE A 202 57.01 3.03 -14.76
CA ILE A 202 57.69 3.20 -16.05
C ILE A 202 58.81 4.27 -15.97
N SER A 203 59.04 4.90 -14.81
CA SER A 203 60.16 5.82 -14.62
C SER A 203 61.38 5.08 -14.05
N GLN A 204 62.09 4.37 -14.92
CA GLN A 204 63.54 4.10 -14.85
C GLN A 204 63.93 3.32 -16.11
N PHE A 205 64.45 4.03 -17.11
CA PHE A 205 65.69 3.79 -17.86
C PHE A 205 65.92 4.96 -18.82
#